data_AF-A0A8J3PD68-F1
#
_entry.id   AF-A0A8J3PD68-F1
#
_cell.length_a   1.000
_cell.length_b   1.000
_cell.length_c   1.000
_cell.angle_alpha   90.00
_cell.angle_beta   90.00
_cell.angle_gamma   90.00
#
_symmetry.space_group_name_H-M   'P 1'
#
loop_
_entity.id
_entity.type
_entity.pdbx_description
1 polymer ?
#
loop_
_entity_poly.entity_id
_entity_poly.type
_entity_poly.pdbx_seq_one_letter_code
_entity_poly.pdbx_strand_id
1 'polypeptide(L)'
;MDRKSYYDLRFGVSPGGARKDAHYFRGSLDEVRADLAAELADGMNLYLLCWYGAELALDVYQHGRRTRSIDLHPFVTIDIDGYPPITFTGPGAPVGYDFGTDEEQGVDDGSLSDLLFMGELEAVTRVTVDWAGIDAPALLGEPAQRGDLLVLDERPIDDANGDLSPETAGVWYGFVDFEA
;
A
#
# COMPACT_ATOMS: atom_id res chain seq x y z
N MET A 1 12.16 -15.08 24.29
CA MET A 1 10.79 -14.84 23.81
C MET A 1 10.81 -15.10 22.32
N ASP A 2 9.96 -16.00 21.86
CA ASP A 2 9.84 -16.25 20.42
C ASP A 2 9.17 -15.03 19.79
N ARG A 3 9.71 -14.57 18.67
CA ARG A 3 9.14 -13.44 17.93
C ARG A 3 7.81 -13.89 17.32
N LYS A 4 6.80 -13.01 17.36
CA LYS A 4 5.49 -13.27 16.77
C LYS A 4 5.53 -13.14 15.25
N SER A 5 4.59 -13.81 14.59
CA SER A 5 4.39 -13.71 13.15
C SER A 5 3.31 -12.67 12.84
N TYR A 6 3.43 -11.95 11.73
CA TYR A 6 2.48 -10.90 11.36
C TYR A 6 2.51 -10.63 9.85
N TYR A 7 1.45 -10.00 9.38
CA TYR A 7 1.39 -9.33 8.08
C TYR A 7 1.70 -7.86 8.26
N ASP A 8 2.38 -7.25 7.28
CA ASP A 8 2.58 -5.81 7.17
C ASP A 8 2.03 -5.36 5.81
N LEU A 9 0.88 -4.69 5.84
CA LEU A 9 0.32 -4.02 4.67
C LEU A 9 0.94 -2.63 4.56
N ARG A 10 1.61 -2.36 3.45
CA ARG A 10 2.30 -1.10 3.18
C ARG A 10 1.61 -0.32 2.07
N PHE A 11 1.38 0.96 2.32
CA PHE A 11 0.96 1.94 1.34
C PHE A 11 1.91 3.14 1.42
N GLY A 12 2.72 3.35 0.38
CA GLY A 12 3.80 4.35 0.42
C GLY A 12 3.93 5.15 -0.85
N VAL A 13 4.30 6.43 -0.75
CA VAL A 13 4.73 7.26 -1.88
C VAL A 13 6.05 7.88 -1.49
N SER A 14 7.10 7.54 -2.25
CA SER A 14 8.44 8.09 -2.08
C SER A 14 8.47 9.62 -2.28
N PRO A 15 9.43 10.32 -1.64
CA PRO A 15 9.41 11.79 -1.57
C PRO A 15 9.41 12.48 -2.94
N GLY A 16 8.55 13.50 -3.07
CA GLY A 16 8.32 14.30 -4.27
C GLY A 16 7.19 15.31 -4.07
N GLY A 17 6.22 15.35 -5.00
CA GLY A 17 5.02 16.21 -4.91
C GLY A 17 3.97 15.76 -3.87
N ALA A 18 4.08 14.53 -3.36
CA ALA A 18 3.27 13.98 -2.27
C ALA A 18 4.14 13.09 -1.37
N ARG A 19 3.64 12.76 -0.17
CA ARG A 19 4.30 11.83 0.76
C ARG A 19 3.27 11.05 1.54
N LYS A 20 3.43 9.73 1.57
CA LYS A 20 2.69 8.81 2.45
C LYS A 20 3.59 7.62 2.78
N ASP A 21 3.48 7.13 4.01
CA ASP A 21 4.23 5.97 4.50
C ASP A 21 3.40 5.28 5.58
N ALA A 22 2.37 4.55 5.14
CA ALA A 22 1.41 3.87 6.00
C ALA A 22 1.73 2.37 6.09
N HIS A 23 1.67 1.87 7.32
CA HIS A 23 1.95 0.47 7.66
C HIS A 23 0.86 -0.07 8.59
N TYR A 24 0.29 -1.23 8.23
CA TYR A 24 -0.72 -1.91 9.04
C TYR A 24 -0.21 -3.31 9.41
N PHE A 25 0.22 -3.44 10.66
CA PHE A 25 0.68 -4.72 11.21
C PHE A 25 -0.51 -5.52 11.75
N ARG A 26 -0.75 -6.71 11.18
CA ARG A 26 -1.93 -7.55 11.48
C ARG A 26 -1.61 -9.02 11.74
N GLY A 27 -2.41 -9.64 12.61
CA GLY A 27 -2.30 -11.06 12.95
C GLY A 27 -3.10 -11.97 12.02
N SER A 28 -3.92 -11.40 11.15
CA SER A 28 -4.79 -12.16 10.24
C SER A 28 -4.97 -11.46 8.89
N LEU A 29 -5.27 -12.24 7.85
CA LEU A 29 -5.59 -11.70 6.52
C LEU A 29 -6.93 -10.96 6.49
N ASP A 30 -7.87 -11.29 7.38
CA ASP A 30 -9.15 -10.60 7.44
C ASP A 30 -9.00 -9.15 7.94
N GLU A 31 -8.09 -8.91 8.88
CA GLU A 31 -7.74 -7.54 9.27
C GLU A 31 -7.02 -6.79 8.14
N VAL A 32 -6.07 -7.45 7.44
CA VAL A 32 -5.39 -6.87 6.27
C VAL A 32 -6.40 -6.46 5.19
N ARG A 33 -7.41 -7.29 4.94
CA ARG A 33 -8.50 -7.00 4.00
C ARG A 33 -9.29 -5.76 4.41
N ALA A 34 -9.60 -5.63 5.70
CA ALA A 34 -10.33 -4.49 6.22
C ALA A 34 -9.52 -3.19 6.12
N ASP A 35 -8.23 -3.23 6.48
CA ASP A 35 -7.35 -2.06 6.36
C ASP A 35 -7.18 -1.64 4.90
N LEU A 36 -6.93 -2.59 3.99
CA LEU A 36 -6.79 -2.29 2.57
C LEU A 36 -8.08 -1.70 1.98
N ALA A 37 -9.25 -2.22 2.38
CA ALA A 37 -10.52 -1.69 1.94
C ALA A 37 -10.76 -0.26 2.45
N ALA A 38 -10.40 0.04 3.70
CA ALA A 38 -10.47 1.39 4.25
C ALA A 38 -9.50 2.34 3.54
N GLU A 39 -8.28 1.89 3.28
CA GLU A 39 -7.25 2.66 2.61
C GLU A 39 -7.65 3.01 1.17
N LEU A 40 -8.24 2.06 0.43
CA LEU A 40 -8.69 2.26 -0.95
C LEU A 40 -10.08 2.90 -1.07
N ALA A 41 -10.77 3.17 0.05
CA ALA A 41 -12.03 3.92 0.04
C ALA A 41 -11.82 5.43 0.01
N ASP A 42 -10.62 5.91 0.36
CA ASP A 42 -10.24 7.32 0.37
C ASP A 42 -9.80 7.78 -1.03
N GLY A 43 -10.49 8.77 -1.60
CA GLY A 43 -10.18 9.31 -2.93
C GLY A 43 -8.75 9.82 -3.06
N MET A 44 -8.18 10.38 -1.98
CA MET A 44 -6.78 10.83 -1.97
C MET A 44 -5.82 9.65 -2.17
N ASN A 45 -6.10 8.50 -1.57
CA ASN A 45 -5.25 7.32 -1.72
C ASN A 45 -5.37 6.72 -3.12
N LEU A 46 -6.55 6.77 -3.73
CA LEU A 46 -6.71 6.39 -5.13
C LEU A 46 -5.96 7.33 -6.06
N TYR A 47 -5.97 8.63 -5.79
CA TYR A 47 -5.14 9.60 -6.50
C TYR A 47 -3.65 9.27 -6.35
N LEU A 48 -3.16 9.01 -5.14
CA LEU A 48 -1.76 8.62 -4.90
C LEU A 48 -1.39 7.33 -5.65
N LEU A 49 -2.27 6.34 -5.67
CA LEU A 49 -2.06 5.07 -6.35
C LEU A 49 -2.02 5.26 -7.87
N CYS A 50 -2.96 6.02 -8.44
CA CYS A 50 -3.11 6.19 -9.89
C CYS A 50 -2.09 7.16 -10.48
N TRP A 51 -1.83 8.28 -9.80
CA TRP A 51 -1.03 9.39 -10.33
C TRP A 51 0.43 9.32 -9.90
N TYR A 52 0.68 9.04 -8.61
CA TYR A 52 2.04 8.97 -8.07
C TYR A 52 2.64 7.55 -8.12
N GLY A 53 1.87 6.55 -8.55
CA GLY A 53 2.33 5.16 -8.62
C GLY A 53 2.74 4.63 -7.24
N ALA A 54 1.93 4.92 -6.22
CA ALA A 54 2.20 4.52 -4.83
C ALA A 54 2.60 3.05 -4.70
N GLU A 55 3.56 2.73 -3.83
CA GLU A 55 3.82 1.37 -3.40
C GLU A 55 2.61 0.80 -2.67
N LEU A 56 2.19 -0.41 -3.06
CA LEU A 56 1.14 -1.17 -2.40
C LEU A 56 1.60 -2.62 -2.26
N ALA A 57 1.96 -3.02 -1.03
CA ALA A 57 2.57 -4.32 -0.79
C ALA A 57 2.07 -5.00 0.47
N LEU A 58 2.00 -6.33 0.44
CA LEU A 58 1.79 -7.18 1.61
C LEU A 58 3.05 -7.97 1.92
N ASP A 59 3.70 -7.64 3.03
CA ASP A 59 4.83 -8.38 3.54
C ASP A 59 4.39 -9.40 4.60
N VAL A 60 4.96 -10.61 4.53
CA VAL A 60 4.69 -11.70 5.48
C VAL A 60 5.89 -11.93 6.36
N TYR A 61 5.73 -11.69 7.65
CA TYR A 61 6.74 -11.91 8.67
C TYR A 61 6.43 -13.18 9.45
N GLN A 62 7.35 -14.14 9.40
CA GLN A 62 7.29 -15.36 10.21
C GLN A 62 8.35 -15.25 11.30
N HIS A 63 7.91 -15.35 12.55
CA HIS A 63 8.77 -15.19 13.72
C HIS A 63 9.63 -13.92 13.66
N GLY A 64 9.01 -12.80 13.32
CA GLY A 64 9.65 -11.49 13.17
C GLY A 64 10.70 -11.40 12.06
N ARG A 65 10.70 -12.32 11.09
CA ARG A 65 11.53 -12.24 9.87
C ARG A 65 10.66 -12.19 8.64
N ARG A 66 10.94 -11.26 7.72
CA ARG A 66 10.24 -11.21 6.44
C ARG A 66 10.57 -12.44 5.61
N THR A 67 9.54 -13.19 5.25
CA THR A 67 9.63 -14.40 4.42
C THR A 67 9.10 -14.21 3.03
N ARG A 68 8.17 -13.27 2.83
CA ARG A 68 7.56 -12.97 1.54
C ARG A 68 7.23 -11.48 1.45
N SER A 69 7.30 -10.96 0.24
CA SER A 69 6.83 -9.63 -0.15
C SER A 69 5.96 -9.82 -1.38
N ILE A 70 4.73 -9.33 -1.34
CA ILE A 70 3.75 -9.47 -2.42
C ILE A 70 3.36 -8.08 -2.87
N ASP A 71 3.59 -7.78 -4.14
CA ASP A 71 3.06 -6.59 -4.78
C ASP A 71 1.56 -6.78 -5.01
N LEU A 72 0.74 -5.87 -4.49
CA LEU A 72 -0.71 -5.97 -4.56
C LEU A 72 -1.30 -5.31 -5.80
N HIS A 73 -0.54 -4.48 -6.52
CA HIS A 73 -1.01 -3.78 -7.71
C HIS A 73 -1.75 -4.68 -8.73
N PRO A 74 -1.20 -5.85 -9.13
CA PRO A 74 -1.83 -6.67 -10.16
C PRO A 74 -3.19 -7.25 -9.76
N PHE A 75 -3.54 -7.14 -8.47
CA PHE A 75 -4.79 -7.68 -7.92
C PHE A 75 -5.83 -6.59 -7.68
N VAL A 76 -5.51 -5.31 -7.90
CA VAL A 76 -6.43 -4.18 -7.70
C VAL A 76 -7.03 -3.75 -9.05
N THR A 77 -8.33 -3.52 -9.06
CA THR A 77 -9.04 -2.88 -10.18
C THR A 77 -9.92 -1.77 -9.65
N ILE A 78 -9.86 -0.60 -10.28
CA ILE A 78 -10.70 0.57 -9.96
C ILE A 78 -11.65 0.79 -11.12
N ASP A 79 -12.95 0.73 -10.83
CA ASP A 79 -14.02 1.07 -11.76
C ASP A 79 -14.60 2.42 -11.36
N ILE A 80 -14.63 3.36 -12.31
CA ILE A 80 -15.24 4.69 -12.14
C ILE A 80 -16.27 4.84 -13.26
N ASP A 81 -17.52 5.14 -12.91
CA ASP A 81 -18.58 5.29 -13.90
C ASP A 81 -18.19 6.33 -14.97
N GLY A 82 -18.23 5.92 -16.23
CA GLY A 82 -17.84 6.76 -17.37
C GLY A 82 -16.40 6.58 -17.85
N TYR A 83 -15.56 5.85 -17.11
CA TYR A 83 -14.16 5.57 -17.45
C TYR A 83 -13.93 4.08 -17.72
N PRO A 84 -12.93 3.72 -18.55
CA PRO A 84 -12.48 2.34 -18.64
C PRO A 84 -11.88 1.88 -17.29
N PRO A 85 -11.96 0.58 -16.95
CA PRO A 85 -11.37 0.07 -15.72
C PRO A 85 -9.87 0.38 -15.63
N ILE A 86 -9.44 0.88 -14.48
CA ILE A 86 -8.04 1.16 -14.20
C ILE A 86 -7.44 -0.07 -13.54
N THR A 87 -6.42 -0.63 -14.20
CA THR A 87 -5.65 -1.79 -13.74
C THR A 87 -4.18 -1.43 -13.61
N PHE A 88 -3.46 -2.15 -12.76
CA PHE A 88 -2.05 -1.88 -12.48
C PHE A 88 -1.19 -3.10 -12.86
N THR A 89 0.00 -2.86 -13.41
CA THR A 89 0.96 -3.93 -13.71
C THR A 89 2.10 -4.03 -12.69
N GLY A 90 2.18 -3.11 -11.73
CA GLY A 90 3.20 -3.07 -10.67
C GLY A 90 3.51 -1.64 -10.19
N PRO A 91 4.34 -1.47 -9.15
CA PRO A 91 4.71 -0.16 -8.60
C PRO A 91 5.48 0.66 -9.64
N GLY A 92 5.07 1.92 -9.83
CA GLY A 92 5.66 2.82 -10.83
C GLY A 92 5.52 2.34 -12.29
N ALA A 93 4.78 1.26 -12.55
CA ALA A 93 4.49 0.78 -13.89
C ALA A 93 3.28 1.51 -14.48
N PRO A 94 3.12 1.54 -15.81
CA PRO A 94 1.98 2.19 -16.42
C PRO A 94 0.66 1.65 -15.87
N VAL A 95 -0.18 2.57 -15.42
CA VAL A 95 -1.61 2.31 -15.20
C VAL A 95 -2.27 2.05 -16.55
N GLY A 96 -3.28 1.17 -16.57
CA GLY A 96 -4.02 0.85 -17.79
C GLY A 96 -4.79 2.03 -18.40
N TYR A 97 -4.87 3.15 -17.66
CA TYR A 97 -5.44 4.42 -18.08
C TYR A 97 -4.35 5.49 -18.23
N ASP A 98 -4.35 6.20 -19.35
CA ASP A 98 -3.40 7.29 -19.59
C ASP A 98 -3.96 8.62 -19.05
N PHE A 99 -3.61 8.93 -17.80
CA PHE A 99 -4.01 10.17 -17.14
C PHE A 99 -3.41 11.43 -17.80
N GLY A 100 -2.27 11.33 -18.48
CA GLY A 100 -1.66 12.49 -19.14
C GLY A 100 -2.49 12.98 -20.32
N THR A 101 -3.01 12.04 -21.11
CA THR A 101 -3.94 12.36 -22.21
C THR A 101 -5.27 12.92 -21.70
N ASP A 102 -5.73 12.48 -20.53
CA ASP A 102 -6.96 12.97 -19.90
C ASP A 102 -6.82 14.42 -19.41
N GLU A 103 -5.72 14.76 -18.75
CA GLU A 103 -5.43 16.14 -18.33
C GLU A 103 -5.37 17.12 -19.50
N GLU A 104 -4.81 16.71 -20.64
CA GLU A 104 -4.76 17.53 -21.86
C GLU A 104 -6.13 17.73 -22.51
N GLN A 105 -7.10 16.84 -22.24
CA GLN A 105 -8.45 16.86 -22.83
C GLN A 105 -9.52 17.41 -21.89
N GLY A 106 -9.22 17.63 -20.61
CA GLY A 106 -10.17 18.15 -19.63
C GLY A 106 -10.76 19.50 -20.06
N VAL A 107 -12.04 19.52 -20.42
CA VAL A 107 -12.82 20.75 -20.64
C VAL A 107 -14.14 20.66 -19.89
N ASP A 108 -14.49 21.76 -19.23
CA ASP A 108 -15.66 22.01 -18.36
C ASP A 108 -15.70 21.32 -16.96
N ASP A 109 -15.38 20.03 -16.82
CA ASP A 109 -15.63 19.29 -15.54
C ASP A 109 -14.34 18.86 -14.77
N GLY A 110 -13.14 19.23 -15.25
CA GLY A 110 -11.86 18.83 -14.65
C GLY A 110 -11.33 17.48 -15.16
N SER A 111 -10.06 17.19 -14.91
CA SER A 111 -9.45 15.90 -15.26
C SER A 111 -9.78 14.83 -14.21
N LEU A 112 -9.64 13.55 -14.56
CA LEU A 112 -9.84 12.44 -13.63
C LEU A 112 -8.89 12.53 -12.42
N SER A 113 -7.66 13.00 -12.62
CA SER A 113 -6.70 13.23 -11.52
C SER A 113 -7.20 14.32 -10.56
N ASP A 114 -7.75 15.42 -11.07
CA ASP A 114 -8.34 16.48 -10.25
C ASP A 114 -9.54 15.96 -9.44
N LEU A 115 -10.44 15.21 -10.08
CA LEU A 115 -11.65 14.68 -9.47
C LEU A 115 -11.34 13.65 -8.37
N LEU A 116 -10.33 12.80 -8.57
CA LEU A 116 -9.82 11.89 -7.53
C LEU A 116 -9.17 12.65 -6.38
N PHE A 117 -8.35 13.66 -6.68
CA PHE A 117 -7.69 14.50 -5.67
C PHE A 117 -8.70 15.27 -4.80
N MET A 118 -9.79 15.76 -5.39
CA MET A 118 -10.86 16.46 -4.69
C MET A 118 -11.85 15.52 -3.97
N GLY A 119 -11.76 14.20 -4.18
CA GLY A 119 -12.66 13.20 -3.60
C GLY A 119 -14.07 13.21 -4.19
N GLU A 120 -14.28 13.84 -5.35
CA GLU A 120 -15.62 14.00 -5.94
C GLU A 120 -16.17 12.70 -6.54
N LEU A 121 -15.30 11.70 -6.76
CA LEU A 121 -15.65 10.43 -7.38
C LEU A 121 -15.90 9.30 -6.39
N GLU A 122 -15.77 9.52 -5.07
CA GLU A 122 -15.91 8.45 -4.07
C GLU A 122 -17.25 7.72 -4.17
N ALA A 123 -18.34 8.43 -4.47
CA ALA A 123 -19.68 7.85 -4.60
C ALA A 123 -19.88 6.98 -5.85
N VAL A 124 -19.06 7.18 -6.88
CA VAL A 124 -19.14 6.48 -8.17
C VAL A 124 -17.94 5.58 -8.43
N THR A 125 -17.00 5.52 -7.48
CA THR A 125 -15.81 4.68 -7.56
C THR A 125 -16.04 3.36 -6.85
N ARG A 126 -15.69 2.27 -7.52
CA ARG A 126 -15.66 0.94 -6.93
C ARG A 126 -14.26 0.36 -7.06
N VAL A 127 -13.70 -0.06 -5.94
CA VAL A 127 -12.43 -0.77 -5.92
C VAL A 127 -12.67 -2.24 -5.64
N THR A 128 -12.04 -3.09 -6.43
CA THR A 128 -12.07 -4.55 -6.25
C THR A 128 -10.66 -5.09 -6.09
N VAL A 129 -10.51 -6.09 -5.21
CA VAL A 129 -9.24 -6.75 -4.95
C VAL A 129 -9.42 -8.26 -5.13
N ASP A 130 -8.65 -8.87 -6.03
CA ASP A 130 -8.63 -10.32 -6.24
C ASP A 130 -7.81 -11.03 -5.15
N TRP A 131 -8.46 -11.24 -4.00
CA TRP A 131 -7.88 -11.99 -2.90
C TRP A 131 -7.63 -13.47 -3.20
N ALA A 132 -8.29 -14.04 -4.21
CA ALA A 132 -8.06 -15.42 -4.59
C ALA A 132 -6.78 -15.60 -5.40
N GLY A 133 -6.36 -14.55 -6.14
CA GLY A 133 -5.09 -14.49 -6.84
C GLY A 133 -3.88 -14.26 -5.93
N ILE A 134 -4.09 -13.73 -4.71
CA ILE A 134 -3.01 -13.42 -3.76
C ILE A 134 -2.59 -14.68 -3.00
N ASP A 135 -1.41 -15.20 -3.33
CA ASP A 135 -0.79 -16.32 -2.61
C ASP A 135 -0.07 -15.82 -1.33
N ALA A 136 -0.86 -15.42 -0.33
CA ALA A 136 -0.35 -15.05 0.99
C ALA A 136 -0.33 -16.26 1.94
N PRO A 137 0.84 -16.77 2.36
CA PRO A 137 0.90 -17.91 3.27
C PRO A 137 0.32 -17.56 4.64
N ALA A 138 -0.29 -18.54 5.30
CA ALA A 138 -0.75 -18.42 6.68
C ALA A 138 0.43 -18.17 7.64
N LEU A 139 0.18 -17.42 8.71
CA LEU A 139 1.17 -17.20 9.76
C LEU A 139 1.43 -18.49 10.56
N LEU A 140 2.70 -18.71 10.89
CA LEU A 140 3.18 -19.83 11.68
C LEU A 140 3.42 -19.39 13.13
N GLY A 141 3.15 -20.28 14.07
CA GLY A 141 3.30 -20.01 15.50
C GLY A 141 2.25 -19.04 16.02
N GLU A 142 2.64 -18.18 16.97
CA GLU A 142 1.75 -17.18 17.56
C GLU A 142 1.68 -15.91 16.69
N PRO A 143 0.50 -15.55 16.16
CA PRO A 143 0.30 -14.29 15.45
C PRO A 143 0.37 -13.10 16.41
N ALA A 144 0.80 -11.96 15.88
CA ALA A 144 0.71 -10.68 16.59
C ALA A 144 -0.75 -10.30 16.85
N GLN A 145 -1.01 -9.69 18.00
CA GLN A 145 -2.29 -9.18 18.44
C GLN A 145 -2.16 -7.69 18.81
N ARG A 146 -3.31 -7.02 18.89
CA ARG A 146 -3.36 -5.63 19.36
C ARG A 146 -2.71 -5.50 20.74
N GLY A 147 -1.77 -4.56 20.85
CA GLY A 147 -1.01 -4.29 22.07
C GLY A 147 0.30 -5.07 22.19
N ASP A 148 0.60 -5.99 21.25
CA ASP A 148 1.91 -6.61 21.18
C ASP A 148 2.99 -5.61 20.74
N LEU A 149 4.19 -5.77 21.31
CA LEU A 149 5.37 -5.07 20.83
C LEU A 149 6.04 -5.90 19.73
N LEU A 150 6.16 -5.31 18.54
CA LEU A 150 6.86 -5.90 17.41
C LEU A 150 8.25 -5.28 17.27
N VAL A 151 9.25 -6.14 17.06
CA VAL A 151 10.59 -5.69 16.68
C VAL A 151 10.69 -5.80 15.17
N LEU A 152 10.86 -4.65 14.52
CA LEU A 152 11.10 -4.56 13.10
C LEU A 152 12.62 -4.65 12.90
N ASP A 153 13.13 -5.78 12.40
CA ASP A 153 14.52 -5.80 11.93
C ASP A 153 14.57 -4.95 10.65
N GLU A 154 15.41 -3.91 10.65
CA GLU A 154 15.65 -3.07 9.48
C GLU A 154 16.02 -3.95 8.27
N ARG A 155 15.43 -3.65 7.11
CA ARG A 155 16.02 -4.08 5.84
C ARG A 155 17.30 -3.26 5.62
N PRO A 156 18.32 -3.80 4.93
CA PRO A 156 19.28 -2.93 4.29
C PRO A 156 18.48 -2.01 3.36
N ILE A 157 18.58 -0.71 3.60
CA ILE A 157 18.25 0.27 2.57
C ILE A 157 19.21 -0.08 1.44
N ASP A 158 18.70 -0.54 0.30
CA ASP A 158 19.51 -0.69 -0.89
C ASP A 158 19.73 0.72 -1.43
N ASP A 159 20.57 1.48 -0.71
CA ASP A 159 21.12 2.75 -1.13
C ASP A 159 22.07 2.46 -2.28
N ALA A 160 21.49 2.23 -3.46
CA ALA A 160 22.16 2.45 -4.72
C ALA A 160 22.40 3.96 -4.87
N ASN A 161 23.32 4.48 -4.06
CA ASN A 161 24.10 5.73 -4.13
C ASN A 161 24.21 6.41 -2.76
N GLY A 162 25.29 6.13 -2.03
CA GLY A 162 25.79 7.08 -1.04
C GLY A 162 26.43 6.44 0.18
N ASP A 163 27.71 6.09 0.04
CA ASP A 163 28.75 6.11 1.09
C ASP A 163 28.28 6.51 2.50
N LEU A 164 27.97 5.52 3.35
CA LEU A 164 27.84 5.72 4.81
C LEU A 164 28.44 4.55 5.60
N SER A 165 29.12 4.92 6.69
CA SER A 165 29.91 4.08 7.60
C SER A 165 29.05 3.12 8.44
N PRO A 166 29.63 2.03 8.99
CA PRO A 166 28.87 0.91 9.55
C PRO A 166 28.37 1.12 11.00
N GLU A 167 28.09 2.34 11.45
CA GLU A 167 27.79 2.63 12.87
C GLU A 167 26.37 3.15 13.18
N THR A 168 25.39 2.98 12.28
CA THR A 168 23.99 3.33 12.57
C THR A 168 23.00 2.23 12.18
N ALA A 169 23.15 1.04 12.78
CA ALA A 169 22.04 0.09 12.87
C ALA A 169 21.13 0.52 14.03
N GLY A 170 20.11 1.33 13.72
CA GLY A 170 19.15 1.82 14.69
C GLY A 170 18.04 0.80 14.88
N VAL A 171 17.88 0.27 16.10
CA VAL A 171 16.67 -0.52 16.42
C VAL A 171 15.48 0.44 16.46
N TRP A 172 14.65 0.44 15.42
CA TRP A 172 13.39 1.17 15.42
C TRP A 172 12.33 0.42 16.22
N TYR A 173 11.77 1.10 17.22
CA TYR A 173 10.57 0.66 17.91
C TYR A 173 9.36 1.25 17.18
N GLY A 174 8.62 0.43 16.46
CA GLY A 174 7.28 0.80 15.97
C GLY A 174 6.28 0.65 17.11
N PHE A 175 5.57 1.73 17.48
CA PHE A 175 4.40 1.65 18.33
C PHE A 175 3.18 1.45 17.42
N VAL A 176 2.41 0.38 17.62
CA VAL A 176 1.16 0.18 16.89
C VAL A 176 0.09 1.01 17.59
N ASP A 177 -0.13 2.24 17.12
CA ASP A 177 -1.26 3.04 17.56
C ASP A 177 -2.49 2.68 16.71
N PHE A 178 -3.58 2.37 17.39
CA PHE A 178 -4.85 1.97 16.79
C PHE A 178 -5.89 3.02 17.20
N GLU A 179 -5.86 4.19 16.58
CA GLU A 179 -6.98 5.11 16.68
C GLU A 179 -8.19 4.57 15.88
N ALA A 180 -9.37 4.76 16.48
CA ALA A 180 -10.63 4.07 16.20
C ALA A 180 -11.55 4.87 15.28
#